data_AF-A0A943DBB2-F1
#
_entry.id   AF-A0A943DBB2-F1
#
_cell.length_a   1.000
_cell.length_b   1.000
_cell.length_c   1.000
_cell.angle_alpha   90.00
_cell.angle_beta   90.00
_cell.angle_gamma   90.00
#
_symmetry.space_group_name_H-M   'P 1'
#
loop_
_entity.id
_entity.type
_entity.pdbx_description
1 polymer ?
#
loop_
_entity_poly.entity_id
_entity_poly.type
_entity_poly.pdbx_seq_one_letter_code
_entity_poly.pdbx_strand_id
1 'polypeptide(L)'
;MAMDLNAKAAYIRGLMTGMEFDADSKNGKVIAAMMDLLEEMAAQVTEHDDALDQVYDELETLDQDVDDIVSDLYADDDDEDEDDEDDDSTMYEVTCPNCGQISTLDEETLMDPEGDLVCPHCGATFDVELEGTEEDSAEETDKQDQ
;
A
#
# COMPACT_ATOMS: atom_id res chain seq x y z
N MET A 1 15.87 16.56 -25.28
CA MET A 1 14.65 17.16 -25.84
C MET A 1 13.82 16.03 -26.42
N ALA A 2 12.76 15.63 -25.72
CA ALA A 2 11.68 14.91 -26.35
C ALA A 2 11.21 15.79 -27.52
N MET A 3 11.38 15.31 -28.75
CA MET A 3 10.81 15.99 -29.90
C MET A 3 9.30 15.86 -29.78
N ASP A 4 8.61 17.00 -29.71
CA ASP A 4 7.17 17.13 -29.77
C ASP A 4 6.61 16.18 -30.85
N LEU A 5 5.81 15.20 -30.41
CA LEU A 5 5.28 14.17 -31.28
C LEU A 5 4.39 14.79 -32.36
N ASN A 6 3.71 15.89 -32.03
CA ASN A 6 2.94 16.68 -32.99
C ASN A 6 3.83 17.29 -34.08
N ALA A 7 4.98 17.87 -33.74
CA ALA A 7 5.95 18.36 -34.71
C ALA A 7 6.49 17.25 -35.63
N LYS A 8 6.71 16.04 -35.10
CA LYS A 8 7.09 14.87 -35.91
C LYS A 8 5.97 14.42 -36.84
N ALA A 9 4.73 14.32 -36.35
CA ALA A 9 3.56 13.96 -37.16
C ALA A 9 3.35 14.97 -38.30
N ALA A 10 3.41 16.27 -37.98
CA ALA A 10 3.31 17.36 -38.95
C ALA A 10 4.44 17.33 -39.99
N TYR A 11 5.67 17.01 -39.58
CA TYR A 11 6.80 16.86 -40.51
C TYR A 11 6.58 15.71 -41.49
N ILE A 12 6.12 14.56 -41.01
CA ILE A 12 5.82 13.40 -41.86
C ILE A 12 4.66 13.74 -42.83
N ARG A 13 3.64 14.47 -42.36
CA ARG A 13 2.52 14.97 -43.20
C ARG A 13 2.99 15.89 -44.32
N GLY A 14 3.93 16.78 -44.00
CA GLY A 14 4.60 17.64 -44.99
C GLY A 14 5.37 16.84 -46.05
N LEU A 15 6.14 15.83 -45.61
CA LEU A 15 6.87 14.95 -46.53
C LEU A 15 5.94 14.16 -47.45
N MET A 16 4.82 13.65 -46.94
CA MET A 16 3.86 12.92 -47.75
C MET A 16 3.14 13.78 -48.79
N THR A 17 2.81 15.02 -48.42
CA THR A 17 2.22 15.99 -49.36
C THR A 17 3.21 16.35 -50.48
N GLY A 18 4.51 16.43 -50.17
CA GLY A 18 5.56 16.73 -51.15
C GLY A 18 5.92 15.58 -52.10
N MET A 19 5.49 14.35 -51.82
CA MET A 19 5.75 13.18 -52.66
C MET A 19 4.70 12.95 -53.77
N GLU A 20 3.74 13.87 -53.94
CA GLU A 20 2.66 13.78 -54.94
C GLU A 20 1.93 12.42 -54.90
N PHE A 21 1.66 11.92 -53.69
CA PHE A 21 1.05 10.62 -53.51
C PHE A 21 -0.41 10.62 -53.99
N ASP A 22 -0.79 9.63 -54.82
CA ASP A 22 -2.16 9.45 -55.26
C ASP A 22 -3.03 8.94 -54.09
N ALA A 23 -3.71 9.88 -53.42
CA ALA A 23 -4.61 9.63 -52.30
C ALA A 23 -5.82 8.76 -52.67
N ASP A 24 -6.19 8.68 -53.95
CA ASP A 24 -7.31 7.85 -54.43
C ASP A 24 -6.90 6.40 -54.69
N SER A 25 -5.60 6.13 -54.79
CA SER A 25 -5.07 4.77 -54.92
C SER A 25 -5.31 3.95 -53.64
N LYS A 26 -5.32 2.61 -53.77
CA LYS A 26 -5.46 1.70 -52.62
C LYS A 26 -4.36 1.91 -51.57
N ASN A 27 -3.14 2.18 -52.03
CA ASN A 27 -2.02 2.51 -51.16
C ASN A 27 -2.21 3.92 -50.57
N GLY A 28 -2.65 4.89 -51.38
CA GLY A 28 -3.18 6.22 -51.01
C GLY A 28 -3.91 6.25 -49.69
N LYS A 29 -5.01 5.51 -49.68
CA LYS A 29 -5.96 5.45 -48.56
C LYS A 29 -5.37 4.82 -47.31
N VAL A 30 -4.51 3.81 -47.46
CA VAL A 30 -3.86 3.16 -46.31
C VAL A 30 -2.87 4.13 -45.67
N ILE A 31 -2.01 4.78 -46.45
CA ILE A 31 -1.03 5.70 -45.86
C ILE A 31 -1.72 6.93 -45.27
N ALA A 32 -2.78 7.45 -45.89
CA ALA A 32 -3.61 8.51 -45.30
C ALA A 32 -4.17 8.12 -43.92
N ALA A 33 -4.80 6.94 -43.82
CA ALA A 33 -5.32 6.44 -42.54
C ALA A 33 -4.22 6.22 -41.49
N MET A 34 -3.03 5.78 -41.91
CA MET A 34 -1.87 5.66 -41.01
C MET A 34 -1.37 7.03 -40.54
N MET A 35 -1.45 8.08 -41.37
CA MET A 35 -1.10 9.43 -40.94
C MET A 35 -2.07 9.96 -39.89
N ASP A 36 -3.36 9.81 -40.14
CA ASP A 36 -4.40 10.28 -39.23
C ASP A 36 -4.25 9.58 -37.88
N LEU A 37 -3.99 8.27 -37.87
CA LEU A 37 -3.67 7.53 -36.66
C LEU A 37 -2.41 8.06 -35.95
N LEU A 38 -1.33 8.35 -36.68
CA LEU A 38 -0.10 8.89 -36.07
C LEU A 38 -0.30 10.28 -35.45
N GLU A 39 -1.19 11.10 -36.03
CA GLU A 39 -1.56 12.41 -35.50
C GLU A 39 -2.44 12.27 -34.24
N GLU A 40 -3.43 11.39 -34.27
CA GLU A 40 -4.25 11.08 -33.10
C GLU A 40 -3.40 10.50 -31.96
N MET A 41 -2.48 9.58 -32.26
CA MET A 41 -1.55 9.02 -31.27
C MET A 41 -0.61 10.10 -30.72
N ALA A 42 -0.12 11.02 -31.55
CA ALA A 42 0.72 12.12 -31.09
C ALA A 42 -0.02 13.03 -30.11
N ALA A 43 -1.27 13.40 -30.44
CA ALA A 43 -2.11 14.22 -29.58
C ALA A 43 -2.44 13.51 -28.25
N GLN A 44 -2.83 12.23 -28.32
CA GLN A 44 -3.18 11.45 -27.13
C GLN A 44 -1.99 11.23 -26.20
N VAL A 45 -0.79 11.02 -26.73
CA VAL A 45 0.42 10.90 -25.90
C VAL A 45 0.75 12.22 -25.21
N THR A 46 0.59 13.36 -25.88
CA THR A 46 0.76 14.67 -25.24
C THR A 46 -0.27 14.89 -24.13
N GLU A 47 -1.54 14.54 -24.36
CA GLU A 47 -2.58 14.62 -23.32
C GLU A 47 -2.26 13.71 -22.11
N HIS A 48 -1.72 12.52 -22.36
CA HIS A 48 -1.28 11.63 -21.30
C HIS A 48 -0.06 12.16 -20.54
N ASP A 49 0.90 12.78 -21.22
CA ASP A 49 2.05 13.42 -20.56
C ASP A 49 1.57 14.53 -19.61
N ASP A 50 0.64 15.38 -20.05
CA ASP A 50 0.04 16.43 -19.21
C ASP A 50 -0.75 15.83 -18.02
N ALA A 51 -1.50 14.75 -18.26
CA ALA A 51 -2.24 14.07 -17.19
C ALA A 51 -1.31 13.38 -16.18
N LEU A 52 -0.17 12.85 -16.62
CA LEU A 52 0.84 12.27 -15.73
C LEU A 52 1.47 13.34 -14.84
N ASP A 53 1.80 14.51 -15.40
CA ASP A 53 2.31 15.65 -14.62
C ASP A 53 1.32 16.03 -13.51
N GLN A 54 0.02 16.12 -13.82
CA GLN A 54 -1.01 16.37 -12.81
C GLN A 54 -1.04 15.29 -11.72
N VAL A 55 -0.97 14.01 -12.10
CA VAL A 55 -0.97 12.91 -11.12
C VAL A 55 0.27 12.96 -10.23
N TYR A 56 1.42 13.39 -10.75
CA TYR A 56 2.63 13.56 -9.94
C TYR A 56 2.47 14.68 -8.91
N ASP A 57 1.87 15.81 -9.28
CA ASP A 57 1.57 16.91 -8.34
C ASP A 57 0.57 16.47 -7.24
N GLU A 58 -0.45 15.69 -7.62
CA GLU A 58 -1.42 15.13 -6.68
C GLU A 58 -0.77 14.10 -5.73
N LEU A 59 0.18 13.30 -6.22
CA LEU A 59 0.93 12.33 -5.41
C LEU A 59 1.82 13.03 -4.38
N GLU A 60 2.48 14.12 -4.75
CA GLU A 60 3.28 14.93 -3.81
C GLU A 60 2.40 15.54 -2.71
N THR A 61 1.18 15.96 -3.07
CA THR A 61 0.20 16.45 -2.07
C THR A 61 -0.22 15.34 -1.11
N LEU A 62 -0.49 14.14 -1.62
CA LEU A 62 -0.86 12.99 -0.79
C LEU A 62 0.28 12.55 0.13
N ASP A 63 1.53 12.59 -0.34
CA ASP A 63 2.71 12.29 0.46
C ASP A 63 2.80 13.21 1.68
N GLN A 64 2.61 14.51 1.47
CA GLN A 64 2.55 15.49 2.55
C GLN A 64 1.38 15.24 3.51
N ASP A 65 0.17 14.99 2.98
CA ASP A 65 -1.00 14.71 3.82
C ASP A 65 -0.79 13.46 4.70
N VAL A 66 -0.09 12.44 4.18
CA VAL A 66 0.26 11.23 4.94
C VAL A 66 1.28 11.55 6.03
N ASP A 67 2.32 12.34 5.73
CA ASP A 67 3.30 12.78 6.73
C ASP A 67 2.64 13.56 7.88
N ASP A 68 1.68 14.43 7.57
CA ASP A 68 0.92 15.18 8.57
C ASP A 68 0.08 14.24 9.47
N ILE A 69 -0.61 13.24 8.88
CA ILE A 69 -1.38 12.24 9.65
C ILE A 69 -0.46 11.39 10.53
N VAL A 70 0.69 10.97 10.01
CA VAL A 70 1.68 10.19 10.76
C VAL A 70 2.19 11.04 11.93
N SER A 71 2.51 12.31 11.68
CA SER A 71 2.91 13.21 12.76
C SER A 71 1.80 13.34 13.81
N ASP A 72 0.54 13.55 13.43
CA ASP A 72 -0.56 13.69 14.38
C ASP A 72 -0.79 12.40 15.20
N LEU A 73 -0.58 11.22 14.61
CA LEU A 73 -0.78 9.94 15.29
C LEU A 73 0.37 9.58 16.25
N TYR A 74 1.61 9.87 15.85
CA TYR A 74 2.81 9.52 16.65
C TYR A 74 3.27 10.66 17.57
N ALA A 75 2.81 11.90 17.39
CA ALA A 75 3.17 13.01 18.28
C ALA A 75 2.50 12.95 19.66
N ASP A 76 1.46 12.14 19.85
CA ASP A 76 0.83 11.92 21.17
C ASP A 76 1.52 10.80 21.98
N ASP A 77 2.47 10.04 21.40
CA ASP A 77 3.14 8.89 22.06
C ASP A 77 4.60 9.19 22.49
N ASP A 78 5.15 10.37 22.16
CA ASP A 78 6.54 10.77 22.47
C ASP A 78 6.64 11.84 23.61
N ASP A 79 5.50 12.30 24.14
CA ASP A 79 5.41 13.32 25.21
C ASP A 79 4.57 12.83 26.42
N GLU A 80 4.52 11.52 26.68
CA GLU A 80 4.11 11.01 27.99
C GLU A 80 5.35 10.60 28.81
N ASP A 81 5.46 11.30 29.93
CA ASP A 81 6.50 11.23 30.94
C ASP A 81 6.93 9.81 31.33
N GLU A 82 8.20 9.69 31.74
CA GLU A 82 8.71 8.65 32.62
C GLU A 82 7.80 8.51 33.88
N ASP A 83 6.69 7.77 33.82
CA ASP A 83 5.95 7.22 34.97
C ASP A 83 4.67 6.44 34.56
N ASP A 84 4.63 5.75 33.42
CA ASP A 84 3.66 4.67 33.25
C ASP A 84 4.30 3.34 33.66
N GLU A 85 3.82 2.87 34.82
CA GLU A 85 4.03 1.54 35.33
C GLU A 85 3.75 0.54 34.21
N ASP A 86 4.83 -0.07 33.72
CA ASP A 86 4.95 -1.40 33.14
C ASP A 86 3.77 -2.34 33.48
N ASP A 87 2.61 -2.12 32.85
CA ASP A 87 1.62 -3.17 32.62
C ASP A 87 2.00 -3.86 31.32
N ASP A 88 3.22 -4.41 31.30
CA ASP A 88 3.80 -5.29 30.28
C ASP A 88 3.10 -6.65 30.30
N SER A 89 1.79 -6.66 30.55
CA SER A 89 0.99 -7.88 30.45
C SER A 89 0.78 -8.16 28.96
N THR A 90 1.48 -9.18 28.46
CA THR A 90 1.33 -9.65 27.08
C THR A 90 -0.15 -9.90 26.78
N MET A 91 -0.72 -9.11 25.87
CA MET A 91 -2.13 -9.19 25.48
C MET A 91 -2.32 -10.14 24.29
N TYR A 92 -3.28 -11.05 24.39
CA TYR A 92 -3.64 -12.02 23.37
C TYR A 92 -5.05 -11.77 22.81
N GLU A 93 -5.19 -11.81 21.49
CA GLU A 93 -6.49 -11.76 20.81
C GLU A 93 -7.07 -13.17 20.66
N VAL A 94 -8.24 -13.39 21.26
CA VAL A 94 -8.95 -14.67 21.19
C VAL A 94 -10.31 -14.47 20.55
N THR A 95 -10.65 -15.33 19.59
CA THR A 95 -11.99 -15.34 18.99
C THR A 95 -12.90 -16.27 19.77
N CYS A 96 -14.02 -15.76 20.29
CA CYS A 96 -14.98 -16.59 21.02
C CYS A 96 -15.62 -17.64 20.10
N PRO A 97 -15.60 -18.95 20.45
CA PRO A 97 -16.15 -20.01 19.61
C PRO A 97 -17.69 -19.98 19.53
N ASN A 98 -18.37 -19.30 20.47
CA ASN A 98 -19.83 -19.26 20.52
C ASN A 98 -20.43 -18.09 19.72
N CYS A 99 -19.81 -16.90 19.74
CA CYS A 99 -20.33 -15.72 19.05
C CYS A 99 -19.44 -15.17 17.93
N GLY A 100 -18.20 -15.66 17.79
CA GLY A 100 -17.25 -15.21 16.76
C GLY A 100 -16.66 -13.82 16.99
N GLN A 101 -16.94 -13.20 18.14
CA GLN A 101 -16.38 -11.89 18.50
C GLN A 101 -14.96 -12.05 19.03
N ILE A 102 -14.07 -11.15 18.63
CA ILE A 102 -12.70 -11.07 19.13
C ILE A 102 -12.71 -10.37 20.49
N SER A 103 -11.96 -10.91 21.45
CA SER A 103 -11.75 -10.34 22.78
C SER A 103 -10.26 -10.38 23.11
N THR A 104 -9.77 -9.32 23.73
CA THR A 104 -8.38 -9.18 24.20
C THR A 104 -8.28 -9.64 25.65
N LEU A 105 -7.31 -10.48 25.95
CA LEU A 105 -7.08 -11.07 27.27
C LEU A 105 -5.60 -10.99 27.63
N ASP A 106 -5.29 -10.73 28.89
CA ASP A 106 -3.92 -10.76 29.42
C ASP A 106 -3.40 -12.19 29.62
N GLU A 107 -2.07 -12.33 29.67
CA GLU A 107 -1.36 -13.60 29.86
C GLU A 107 -1.76 -14.31 31.17
N GLU A 108 -1.98 -13.57 32.27
CA GLU A 108 -2.36 -14.13 33.57
C GLU A 108 -3.74 -14.83 33.49
N THR A 109 -4.72 -14.16 32.88
CA THR A 109 -6.07 -14.68 32.68
C THR A 109 -6.09 -15.87 31.72
N LEU A 110 -5.16 -15.92 30.76
CA LEU A 110 -5.02 -17.03 29.82
C LEU A 110 -4.27 -18.23 30.42
N MET A 111 -3.34 -17.98 31.34
CA MET A 111 -2.55 -19.02 32.01
C MET A 111 -3.17 -19.55 33.30
N ASP A 112 -4.27 -18.97 33.80
CA ASP A 112 -4.95 -19.45 35.01
C ASP A 112 -5.56 -20.85 34.78
N PRO A 113 -4.99 -21.92 35.36
CA PRO A 113 -5.47 -23.29 35.16
C PRO A 113 -6.79 -23.58 35.91
N GLU A 114 -7.26 -22.66 36.75
CA GLU A 114 -8.50 -22.77 37.52
C GLU A 114 -9.57 -21.74 37.08
N GLY A 115 -9.26 -20.88 36.09
CA GLY A 115 -10.11 -19.79 35.61
C GLY A 115 -10.99 -20.15 34.41
N ASP A 116 -12.31 -20.17 34.59
CA ASP A 116 -13.25 -20.27 33.46
C ASP A 116 -13.26 -18.95 32.65
N LEU A 117 -12.75 -18.96 31.42
CA LEU A 117 -12.75 -17.78 30.54
C LEU A 117 -14.19 -17.45 30.11
N VAL A 118 -14.72 -16.31 30.54
CA VAL A 118 -16.09 -15.88 30.21
C VAL A 118 -16.06 -14.86 29.08
N CYS A 119 -16.68 -15.16 27.94
CA CYS A 119 -16.83 -14.18 26.88
C CYS A 119 -17.70 -12.99 27.35
N PRO A 120 -17.23 -11.74 27.31
CA PRO A 120 -18.01 -10.58 27.75
C PRO A 120 -19.22 -10.31 26.86
N HIS A 121 -19.20 -10.80 25.62
CA HIS A 121 -20.23 -10.51 24.63
C HIS A 121 -21.40 -11.51 24.66
N CYS A 122 -21.18 -12.76 25.07
CA CYS A 122 -22.23 -13.78 25.10
C CYS A 122 -22.38 -14.52 26.42
N GLY A 123 -21.47 -14.30 27.38
CA GLY A 123 -21.48 -14.94 28.70
C GLY A 123 -21.20 -16.44 28.67
N ALA A 124 -20.76 -16.99 27.53
CA ALA A 124 -20.35 -18.38 27.44
C ALA A 124 -18.95 -18.55 28.03
N THR A 125 -18.78 -19.59 28.85
CA THR A 125 -17.48 -20.06 29.29
C THR A 125 -16.83 -20.86 28.18
N PHE A 126 -15.53 -20.66 27.95
CA PHE A 126 -14.75 -21.40 26.98
C PHE A 126 -13.30 -21.55 27.44
N ASP A 127 -12.60 -22.51 26.86
CA ASP A 127 -11.23 -22.87 27.20
C ASP A 127 -10.33 -22.64 25.97
N VAL A 128 -9.09 -22.23 26.19
CA VAL A 128 -8.12 -21.92 25.14
C VAL A 128 -6.87 -22.77 25.35
N GLU A 129 -6.70 -23.80 24.53
CA GLU A 129 -5.48 -24.60 24.51
C GLU A 129 -4.41 -23.86 23.69
N LEU A 130 -3.38 -23.34 24.35
CA LEU A 130 -2.19 -22.83 23.70
C LEU A 130 -1.29 -24.00 23.30
N GLU A 131 -1.07 -24.23 21.99
CA GLU A 131 0.00 -25.12 21.53
C GLU A 131 1.35 -24.41 21.75
N GLY A 132 2.01 -24.72 22.87
CA GLY A 132 3.35 -24.23 23.16
C GLY A 132 4.36 -24.74 22.14
N THR A 133 4.94 -23.85 21.33
CA THR A 133 6.19 -24.16 20.64
C THR A 133 7.31 -24.08 21.66
N GLU A 134 7.81 -25.23 22.09
CA GLU A 134 8.91 -25.39 23.04
C GLU A 134 10.22 -24.76 22.49
N GLU A 135 10.40 -23.45 22.66
CA GLU A 135 11.69 -22.77 22.48
C GLU A 135 11.97 -21.81 23.65
N ASP A 136 11.87 -22.31 24.88
CA ASP A 136 12.54 -21.69 26.04
C ASP A 136 13.41 -22.73 26.76
N SER A 137 14.66 -22.82 26.31
CA SER A 137 15.77 -23.42 27.04
C SER A 137 17.07 -22.77 26.58
N ALA A 138 17.15 -21.46 26.79
CA ALA A 138 18.42 -20.76 26.84
C ALA A 138 19.00 -20.88 28.26
N GLU A 139 19.55 -22.05 28.62
CA GLU A 139 20.51 -22.11 29.73
C GLU A 139 21.85 -21.54 29.24
N GLU A 140 22.02 -20.23 29.38
CA GLU A 140 23.34 -19.60 29.44
C GLU A 140 24.06 -20.06 30.71
N THR A 141 25.13 -20.84 30.55
CA THR A 141 26.22 -20.84 31.52
C THR A 141 27.53 -20.54 30.80
N ASP A 142 27.74 -19.27 30.44
CA ASP A 142 29.09 -18.70 30.39
C ASP A 142 29.45 -18.19 31.79
N LYS A 143 30.38 -18.90 32.44
CA LYS A 143 31.19 -18.35 33.53
C LYS A 143 32.64 -18.45 33.11
N GLN A 144 33.13 -17.42 32.43
CA GLN A 144 34.53 -17.00 32.54
C GLN A 144 34.73 -16.27 33.88
N ASP A 145 35.57 -16.80 34.76
CA ASP A 145 36.77 -16.11 35.26
C ASP A 145 37.56 -17.03 36.21
N GLN A 146 38.87 -17.16 35.89
CA GLN A 146 40.02 -17.59 36.70
C GLN A 146 40.65 -18.97 36.46
#